data_AF-A0A534N2M1-F1
#
_entry.id   AF-A0A534N2M1-F1
#
_cell.length_a   1.000
_cell.length_b   1.000
_cell.length_c   1.000
_cell.angle_alpha   90.00
_cell.angle_beta   90.00
_cell.angle_gamma   90.00
#
_symmetry.space_group_name_H-M   'P 1'
#
loop_
_entity.id
_entity.type
_entity.pdbx_description
1 polymer ?
#
loop_
_entity_poly.entity_id
_entity_poly.type
_entity_poly.pdbx_seq_one_letter_code
_entity_poly.pdbx_strand_id
1 'polypeptide(L)'
;MALHVEKTRKELVSALRSAAPARPDPKAQSYLGSPVPVLGVRIPRLRAIVSAFRRAHRDLAVGDLNRLASSLWAGPTFEEKALAISLLDAFGKSLDAESWRLLDAWAGESSGWGLCDSLALGPITKIVHSHPRRFREVVRWTKSENRWRRRIAVYAMRDFVFAGELDQPFDVFERLLYDDEFWVQRAVGTWLRESWKKDRERTAAFLSAHARGLPPVTITVATERAPKAFREKLRRDARAATRTARRDRRDLPSWSWERPLKTEIVPRSLEASEGRPLSESSAEETLETQIRAARKLALDGARATYDLTRGIDFSRPRRTAEAIARVVWDEDVKSWWSWRGGDPVFAPSRKVEIRLPADHHWKVARAAKDFQEELKKEELAPFLDSYLYGLKDDRADWFSIFFWGPLVAYLLQHAENRQRQRDALDHFFADMARYIVVSAP
;
A
#
# COMPACT_ATOMS: atom_id res chain seq x y z
N MET A 1 17.94 -21.70 30.38
CA MET A 1 18.74 -22.78 29.77
C MET A 1 19.23 -22.30 28.42
N ALA A 2 20.48 -22.61 28.05
CA ALA A 2 21.03 -22.23 26.74
C ALA A 2 20.26 -22.92 25.60
N LEU A 3 19.99 -22.20 24.52
CA LEU A 3 19.29 -22.75 23.36
C LEU A 3 20.21 -23.71 22.59
N HIS A 4 19.72 -24.92 22.29
CA HIS A 4 20.42 -25.82 21.37
C HIS A 4 20.19 -25.38 19.92
N VAL A 5 20.96 -24.38 19.45
CA VAL A 5 20.78 -23.70 18.15
C VAL A 5 20.54 -24.65 16.98
N GLU A 6 21.37 -25.68 16.80
CA GLU A 6 21.24 -26.57 15.64
C GLU A 6 19.94 -27.40 15.65
N LYS A 7 19.53 -27.89 16.82
CA LYS A 7 18.28 -28.62 16.98
C LYS A 7 17.09 -27.70 16.70
N THR A 8 17.08 -26.51 17.30
CA THR A 8 16.03 -25.51 17.10
C THR A 8 15.94 -25.06 15.65
N ARG A 9 17.08 -24.86 14.98
CA ARG A 9 17.14 -24.55 13.54
C ARG A 9 16.45 -25.63 12.73
N LYS A 10 16.78 -26.91 12.96
CA LYS A 10 16.16 -28.05 12.25
C LYS A 10 14.65 -28.09 12.46
N GLU A 11 14.18 -27.85 13.68
CA GLU A 11 12.75 -27.79 14.00
C GLU A 11 12.03 -26.67 13.24
N LEU A 12 12.60 -25.46 13.22
CA LEU A 12 12.04 -24.32 12.50
C LEU A 12 12.04 -24.51 10.98
N VAL A 13 13.13 -25.04 10.41
CA VAL A 13 13.21 -25.35 8.98
C VAL A 13 12.21 -26.45 8.60
N SER A 14 12.02 -27.46 9.46
CA SER A 14 10.99 -28.47 9.27
C SER A 14 9.60 -27.83 9.26
N ALA A 15 9.30 -26.94 10.22
CA ALA A 15 8.03 -26.22 10.26
C ALA A 15 7.80 -25.35 9.01
N LEU A 16 8.83 -24.70 8.46
CA LEU A 16 8.74 -23.97 7.19
C LEU A 16 8.37 -24.91 6.04
N ARG A 17 9.05 -26.06 5.92
CA ARG A 17 8.77 -27.04 4.86
C ARG A 17 7.37 -27.62 4.97
N SER A 18 6.90 -27.93 6.18
CA SER A 18 5.53 -28.39 6.40
C SER A 18 4.47 -27.30 6.11
N ALA A 19 4.83 -26.03 6.27
CA ALA A 19 3.96 -24.91 5.95
C ALA A 19 3.98 -24.50 4.47
N ALA A 20 4.95 -25.00 3.70
CA ALA A 20 5.06 -24.74 2.29
C ALA A 20 3.96 -25.50 1.51
N PRO A 21 3.39 -24.91 0.44
CA PRO A 21 2.46 -25.62 -0.41
C PRO A 21 3.16 -26.78 -1.13
N ALA A 22 2.43 -27.89 -1.34
CA ALA A 22 2.95 -29.04 -2.10
C ALA A 22 3.37 -28.66 -3.53
N ARG A 23 2.72 -27.64 -4.11
CA ARG A 23 3.09 -27.03 -5.38
C ARG A 23 3.26 -25.52 -5.17
N PRO A 24 4.50 -25.02 -5.06
CA PRO A 24 4.78 -23.59 -4.99
C PRO A 24 4.25 -22.86 -6.22
N ASP A 25 3.78 -21.63 -6.04
CA ASP A 25 3.41 -20.77 -7.16
C ASP A 25 4.66 -20.52 -8.02
N PRO A 26 4.64 -20.90 -9.32
CA PRO A 26 5.79 -20.69 -10.20
C PRO A 26 6.18 -19.22 -10.34
N LYS A 27 5.29 -18.28 -10.02
CA LYS A 27 5.55 -16.83 -10.05
C LYS A 27 6.17 -16.29 -8.76
N ALA A 28 6.20 -17.06 -7.67
CA ALA A 28 6.71 -16.58 -6.38
C ALA A 28 8.20 -16.19 -6.45
N GLN A 29 9.01 -16.97 -7.18
CA GLN A 29 10.43 -16.70 -7.39
C GLN A 29 10.66 -15.39 -8.16
N SER A 30 10.00 -15.24 -9.32
CA SER A 30 10.16 -14.07 -10.19
C SER A 30 9.62 -12.81 -9.53
N TYR A 31 8.53 -12.93 -8.77
CA TYR A 31 7.95 -11.83 -8.03
C TYR A 31 8.95 -11.16 -7.10
N LEU A 32 9.70 -11.91 -6.29
CA LEU A 32 10.62 -11.36 -5.27
C LEU A 32 11.91 -10.76 -5.86
N GLY A 33 12.20 -11.03 -7.13
CA GLY A 33 13.36 -10.47 -7.85
C GLY A 33 14.71 -10.85 -7.22
N SER A 34 14.76 -11.99 -6.52
CA SER A 34 15.94 -12.51 -5.82
C SER A 34 16.39 -13.82 -6.45
N PRO A 35 17.70 -14.13 -6.52
CA PRO A 35 18.18 -15.45 -6.93
C PRO A 35 17.99 -16.52 -5.84
N VAL A 36 17.59 -16.14 -4.63
CA VAL A 36 17.40 -17.07 -3.50
C VAL A 36 16.16 -17.94 -3.74
N PRO A 37 16.28 -19.29 -3.72
CA PRO A 37 15.16 -20.21 -3.85
C PRO A 37 14.00 -19.95 -2.89
N VAL A 38 12.77 -20.04 -3.39
CA VAL A 38 11.53 -19.75 -2.65
C VAL A 38 10.75 -21.04 -2.37
N LEU A 39 10.42 -21.31 -1.11
CA LEU A 39 9.56 -22.43 -0.69
C LEU A 39 8.07 -22.14 -0.94
N GLY A 40 7.66 -20.87 -0.95
CA GLY A 40 6.28 -20.44 -1.13
C GLY A 40 5.47 -20.38 0.17
N VAL A 41 6.13 -20.28 1.33
CA VAL A 41 5.42 -20.18 2.61
C VAL A 41 4.72 -18.82 2.70
N ARG A 42 3.40 -18.84 2.84
CA ARG A 42 2.62 -17.60 2.96
C ARG A 42 2.96 -16.87 4.26
N ILE A 43 3.01 -15.53 4.20
CA ILE A 43 3.34 -14.65 5.34
C ILE A 43 2.56 -14.98 6.64
N PRO A 44 1.24 -15.27 6.63
CA PRO A 44 0.53 -15.63 7.86
C PRO A 44 1.08 -16.89 8.54
N ARG A 45 1.52 -17.90 7.77
CA ARG A 45 2.10 -19.12 8.31
C ARG A 45 3.49 -18.86 8.90
N LEU A 46 4.33 -18.07 8.22
CA LEU A 46 5.62 -17.65 8.75
C LEU A 46 5.45 -16.89 10.08
N ARG A 47 4.50 -15.94 10.15
CA ARG A 47 4.19 -15.21 11.38
C ARG A 47 3.68 -16.13 12.51
N ALA A 48 2.92 -17.18 12.18
CA ALA A 48 2.48 -18.16 13.16
C ALA A 48 3.66 -18.93 13.77
N ILE A 49 4.65 -19.34 12.96
CA ILE A 49 5.88 -20.00 13.43
C ILE A 49 6.66 -19.07 14.36
N VAL A 50 6.88 -17.81 13.96
CA VAL A 50 7.56 -16.79 14.79
C VAL A 50 6.83 -16.57 16.12
N SER A 51 5.50 -16.45 16.08
CA SER A 51 4.67 -16.24 17.26
C SER A 51 4.73 -17.43 18.22
N ALA A 52 4.66 -18.66 17.70
CA ALA A 52 4.82 -19.87 18.51
C ALA A 52 6.20 -19.94 19.16
N PHE A 53 7.27 -19.68 18.40
CA PHE A 53 8.64 -19.64 18.92
C PHE A 53 8.79 -18.59 20.02
N ARG A 54 8.34 -17.35 19.79
CA ARG A 54 8.42 -16.28 20.78
C ARG A 54 7.65 -16.61 22.07
N ARG A 55 6.49 -17.28 21.97
CA ARG A 55 5.73 -17.70 23.15
C ARG A 55 6.47 -18.75 23.97
N ALA A 56 7.15 -19.69 23.32
CA ALA A 56 7.92 -20.76 23.97
C ALA A 56 9.26 -20.26 24.57
N HIS A 57 9.80 -19.16 24.05
CA HIS A 57 11.13 -18.65 24.39
C HIS A 57 11.11 -17.18 24.82
N ARG A 58 10.21 -16.80 25.75
CA ARG A 58 10.06 -15.39 26.18
C ARG A 58 11.34 -14.80 26.77
N ASP A 59 12.11 -15.60 27.51
CA ASP A 59 13.33 -15.20 28.20
C ASP A 59 14.60 -15.64 27.45
N LEU A 60 14.52 -15.74 26.12
CA LEU A 60 15.67 -16.12 25.29
C LEU A 60 16.79 -15.10 25.40
N ALA A 61 18.00 -15.56 25.71
CA ALA A 61 19.18 -14.72 25.72
C ALA A 61 19.47 -14.20 24.30
N VAL A 62 19.76 -12.90 24.17
CA VAL A 62 20.03 -12.26 22.86
C VAL A 62 21.16 -12.95 22.08
N GLY A 63 22.19 -13.45 22.78
CA GLY A 63 23.27 -14.22 22.15
C GLY A 63 22.79 -15.52 21.48
N ASP A 64 21.85 -16.24 22.09
CA ASP A 64 21.24 -17.43 21.50
C ASP A 64 20.35 -17.06 20.30
N LEU A 65 19.58 -15.98 20.42
CA LEU A 65 18.77 -15.43 19.32
C LEU A 65 19.65 -15.05 18.12
N ASN A 66 20.75 -14.32 18.35
CA ASN A 66 21.70 -13.90 17.30
C ASN A 66 22.31 -15.11 16.60
N ARG A 67 22.74 -16.14 17.34
CA ARG A 67 23.26 -17.39 16.76
C ARG A 67 22.22 -18.13 15.92
N LEU A 68 20.98 -18.25 16.42
CA LEU A 68 19.90 -18.90 15.68
C LEU A 68 19.56 -18.13 14.40
N ALA A 69 19.40 -16.81 14.50
CA ALA A 69 19.06 -15.97 13.36
C ALA A 69 20.19 -16.00 12.31
N SER A 70 21.46 -15.94 12.72
CA SER A 70 22.60 -16.12 11.81
C SER A 70 22.60 -17.47 11.10
N SER A 71 22.25 -18.55 11.81
CA SER A 71 22.19 -19.90 11.23
C SER A 71 21.02 -20.09 10.24
N LEU A 72 19.90 -19.41 10.48
CA LEU A 72 18.78 -19.34 9.54
C LEU A 72 19.11 -18.46 8.33
N TRP A 73 19.80 -17.33 8.52
CA TRP A 73 20.24 -16.47 7.42
C TRP A 73 21.21 -17.18 6.48
N ALA A 74 22.10 -18.03 7.00
CA ALA A 74 22.98 -18.87 6.18
C ALA A 74 22.22 -19.96 5.38
N GLY A 75 20.92 -20.13 5.62
CA GLY A 75 20.07 -21.07 4.90
C GLY A 75 19.91 -20.74 3.41
N PRO A 76 19.65 -21.76 2.57
CA PRO A 76 19.57 -21.60 1.12
C PRO A 76 18.26 -20.94 0.65
N THR A 77 17.21 -20.92 1.46
CA THR A 77 15.87 -20.46 1.01
C THR A 77 15.51 -19.05 1.49
N PHE A 78 14.62 -18.41 0.75
CA PHE A 78 14.10 -17.08 1.06
C PHE A 78 13.40 -17.09 2.43
N GLU A 79 12.60 -18.12 2.70
CA GLU A 79 11.83 -18.26 3.93
C GLU A 79 12.70 -18.48 5.16
N GLU A 80 13.83 -19.18 5.05
CA GLU A 80 14.81 -19.28 6.14
C GLU A 80 15.38 -17.90 6.49
N LYS A 81 15.78 -17.12 5.49
CA LYS A 81 16.26 -15.75 5.67
C LYS A 81 15.17 -14.82 6.21
N ALA A 82 13.95 -14.90 5.67
CA ALA A 82 12.80 -14.13 6.14
C ALA A 82 12.42 -14.48 7.59
N LEU A 83 12.56 -15.76 7.98
CA LEU A 83 12.36 -16.21 9.35
C LEU A 83 13.43 -15.65 10.28
N ALA A 84 14.71 -15.64 9.86
CA ALA A 84 15.79 -15.00 10.61
C ALA A 84 15.48 -13.53 10.94
N ILE A 85 15.10 -12.75 9.91
CA ILE A 85 14.71 -11.34 10.06
C ILE A 85 13.52 -11.21 11.03
N SER A 86 12.49 -12.04 10.84
CA SER A 86 11.25 -11.96 11.62
C SER A 86 11.45 -12.35 13.08
N LEU A 87 12.39 -13.25 13.38
CA LEU A 87 12.78 -13.57 14.75
C LEU A 87 13.46 -12.37 15.41
N LEU A 88 14.46 -11.76 14.77
CA LEU A 88 15.07 -10.54 15.32
C LEU A 88 14.02 -9.45 15.56
N ASP A 89 13.10 -9.24 14.61
CA ASP A 89 12.02 -8.27 14.75
C ASP A 89 11.10 -8.54 15.95
N ALA A 90 10.72 -9.80 16.15
CA ALA A 90 9.82 -10.21 17.22
C ALA A 90 10.41 -10.03 18.63
N PHE A 91 11.74 -10.03 18.73
CA PHE A 91 12.51 -9.82 19.96
C PHE A 91 13.17 -8.42 20.02
N GLY A 92 12.68 -7.45 19.24
CA GLY A 92 13.30 -6.14 19.04
C GLY A 92 13.77 -5.38 20.29
N LYS A 93 13.11 -5.56 21.44
CA LYS A 93 13.49 -4.92 22.72
C LYS A 93 14.79 -5.45 23.33
N SER A 94 15.21 -6.65 22.94
CA SER A 94 16.38 -7.34 23.49
C SER A 94 17.60 -7.26 22.58
N LEU A 95 17.49 -6.63 21.40
CA LEU A 95 18.56 -6.60 20.41
C LEU A 95 19.73 -5.73 20.87
N ASP A 96 20.94 -6.19 20.60
CA ASP A 96 22.18 -5.56 21.06
C ASP A 96 23.07 -5.10 19.88
N ALA A 97 24.31 -4.72 20.19
CA ALA A 97 25.28 -4.30 19.17
C ALA A 97 25.62 -5.43 18.18
N GLU A 98 25.56 -6.68 18.61
CA GLU A 98 25.82 -7.84 17.77
C GLU A 98 24.64 -8.13 16.84
N SER A 99 23.40 -7.99 17.33
CA SER A 99 22.20 -8.04 16.49
C SER A 99 22.28 -7.01 15.37
N TRP A 100 22.74 -5.79 15.67
CA TRP A 100 22.95 -4.77 14.64
C TRP A 100 24.06 -5.14 13.65
N ARG A 101 25.18 -5.72 14.12
CA ARG A 101 26.27 -6.18 13.24
C ARG A 101 25.77 -7.21 12.22
N LEU A 102 24.89 -8.12 12.63
CA LEU A 102 24.22 -9.06 11.73
C LEU A 102 23.36 -8.32 10.71
N LEU A 103 22.50 -7.40 11.14
CA LEU A 103 21.62 -6.64 10.25
C LEU A 103 22.39 -5.77 9.23
N ASP A 104 23.50 -5.15 9.65
CA ASP A 104 24.37 -4.36 8.76
C ASP A 104 25.03 -5.24 7.68
N ALA A 105 25.53 -6.42 8.08
CA ALA A 105 26.08 -7.40 7.15
C ALA A 105 25.02 -7.89 6.16
N TRP A 106 23.84 -8.26 6.65
CA TRP A 106 22.72 -8.74 5.83
C TRP A 106 22.20 -7.68 4.86
N ALA A 107 22.22 -6.40 5.26
CA ALA A 107 21.89 -5.29 4.37
C ALA A 107 22.92 -5.16 3.22
N GLY A 108 24.19 -5.46 3.48
CA GLY A 108 25.24 -5.52 2.46
C GLY A 108 25.12 -6.70 1.50
N GLU A 109 24.67 -7.85 1.99
CA GLU A 109 24.49 -9.10 1.22
C GLU A 109 23.13 -9.19 0.51
N SER A 110 22.17 -8.33 0.87
CA SER A 110 20.78 -8.48 0.42
C SER A 110 20.64 -8.36 -1.10
N SER A 111 19.71 -9.16 -1.62
CA SER A 111 19.39 -9.21 -3.04
C SER A 111 17.90 -9.48 -3.27
N GLY A 112 17.32 -8.73 -4.20
CA GLY A 112 15.88 -8.75 -4.48
C GLY A 112 15.08 -7.96 -3.45
N TRP A 113 14.01 -7.32 -3.90
CA TRP A 113 13.27 -6.36 -3.07
C TRP A 113 12.59 -7.03 -1.86
N GLY A 114 12.25 -8.31 -1.93
CA GLY A 114 11.59 -9.03 -0.83
C GLY A 114 12.41 -9.09 0.46
N LEU A 115 13.67 -9.48 0.39
CA LEU A 115 14.56 -9.54 1.57
C LEU A 115 14.94 -8.13 2.03
N CYS A 116 15.16 -7.22 1.09
CA CYS A 116 15.50 -5.82 1.38
C CYS A 116 14.41 -5.14 2.20
N ASP A 117 13.18 -5.21 1.71
CA ASP A 117 12.04 -4.57 2.35
C ASP A 117 11.74 -5.24 3.69
N SER A 118 11.90 -6.58 3.80
CA SER A 118 11.74 -7.30 5.07
C SER A 118 12.77 -6.86 6.13
N LEU A 119 14.04 -6.72 5.75
CA LEU A 119 15.10 -6.20 6.64
C LEU A 119 14.77 -4.79 7.12
N ALA A 120 14.46 -3.91 6.17
CA ALA A 120 14.25 -2.49 6.44
C ALA A 120 12.99 -2.23 7.29
N LEU A 121 11.86 -2.85 6.93
CA LEU A 121 10.56 -2.68 7.58
C LEU A 121 10.40 -3.48 8.87
N GLY A 122 11.27 -4.47 9.10
CA GLY A 122 11.32 -5.24 10.33
C GLY A 122 12.20 -4.54 11.39
N PRO A 123 13.34 -5.14 11.78
CA PRO A 123 14.10 -4.65 12.93
C PRO A 123 14.84 -3.33 12.64
N ILE A 124 15.27 -3.08 11.39
CA ILE A 124 16.13 -1.93 11.08
C ILE A 124 15.41 -0.60 11.34
N THR A 125 14.18 -0.41 10.83
CA THR A 125 13.43 0.85 11.04
C THR A 125 13.28 1.20 12.51
N LYS A 126 12.96 0.22 13.36
CA LYS A 126 12.76 0.41 14.80
C LYS A 126 14.05 0.81 15.51
N ILE A 127 15.16 0.14 15.17
CA ILE A 127 16.48 0.43 15.73
C ILE A 127 16.96 1.82 15.31
N VAL A 128 16.79 2.16 14.03
CA VAL A 128 17.24 3.42 13.44
C VAL A 128 16.47 4.61 14.01
N HIS A 129 15.15 4.46 14.21
CA HIS A 129 14.30 5.47 14.85
C HIS A 129 14.69 5.73 16.30
N SER A 130 15.03 4.68 17.05
CA SER A 130 15.34 4.77 18.48
C SER A 130 16.80 5.13 18.80
N HIS A 131 17.74 5.00 17.85
CA HIS A 131 19.17 5.18 18.10
C HIS A 131 19.84 6.11 17.07
N PRO A 132 20.15 7.37 17.43
CA PRO A 132 20.78 8.33 16.52
C PRO A 132 22.11 7.87 15.90
N ARG A 133 22.88 7.05 16.62
CA ARG A 133 24.10 6.44 16.07
C ARG A 133 23.79 5.51 14.89
N ARG A 134 22.73 4.71 14.99
CA ARG A 134 22.32 3.75 13.94
C ARG A 134 21.76 4.47 12.73
N PHE A 135 21.04 5.57 12.93
CA PHE A 135 20.68 6.47 11.84
C PHE A 135 21.91 6.95 11.05
N ARG A 136 22.96 7.44 11.72
CA ARG A 136 24.20 7.87 11.04
C ARG A 136 24.89 6.75 10.25
N GLU A 137 24.81 5.51 10.73
CA GLU A 137 25.33 4.34 10.02
C GLU A 137 24.50 4.06 8.75
N VAL A 138 23.18 4.15 8.82
CA VAL A 138 22.28 4.02 7.67
C VAL A 138 22.44 5.15 6.65
N VAL A 139 22.73 6.38 7.07
CA VAL A 139 23.07 7.47 6.15
C VAL A 139 24.30 7.11 5.30
N ARG A 140 25.25 6.32 5.80
CA ARG A 140 26.40 5.86 4.99
C ARG A 140 25.98 4.85 3.93
N TRP A 141 24.92 4.09 4.17
CA TRP A 141 24.40 3.11 3.21
C TRP A 141 23.91 3.76 1.92
N THR A 142 23.56 5.06 1.93
CA THR A 142 23.16 5.78 0.70
C THR A 142 24.29 5.86 -0.33
N LYS A 143 25.54 5.63 0.07
CA LYS A 143 26.73 5.63 -0.80
C LYS A 143 27.17 4.23 -1.23
N SER A 144 26.44 3.19 -0.83
CA SER A 144 26.79 1.79 -1.12
C SER A 144 26.69 1.50 -2.61
N GLU A 145 27.63 0.73 -3.17
CA GLU A 145 27.53 0.21 -4.55
C GLU A 145 26.36 -0.75 -4.71
N ASN A 146 26.03 -1.52 -3.66
CA ASN A 146 24.84 -2.38 -3.65
C ASN A 146 23.55 -1.53 -3.59
N ARG A 147 22.80 -1.52 -4.71
CA ARG A 147 21.48 -0.86 -4.85
C ARG A 147 20.47 -1.25 -3.77
N TRP A 148 20.53 -2.50 -3.33
CA TRP A 148 19.61 -3.04 -2.34
C TRP A 148 19.89 -2.44 -0.95
N ARG A 149 21.16 -2.26 -0.60
CA ARG A 149 21.56 -1.54 0.62
C ARG A 149 21.11 -0.09 0.60
N ARG A 150 21.19 0.59 -0.55
CA ARG A 150 20.63 1.95 -0.74
C ARG A 150 19.11 1.96 -0.57
N ARG A 151 18.39 1.00 -1.15
CA ARG A 151 16.94 0.84 -0.97
C ARG A 151 16.55 0.60 0.50
N ILE A 152 17.30 -0.24 1.21
CA ILE A 152 17.11 -0.48 2.65
C ILE A 152 17.26 0.83 3.42
N ALA A 153 18.23 1.68 3.07
CA ALA A 153 18.40 2.98 3.72
C ALA A 153 17.16 3.88 3.61
N VAL A 154 16.49 3.87 2.45
CA VAL A 154 15.22 4.59 2.26
C VAL A 154 14.11 3.98 3.12
N TYR A 155 13.92 2.66 3.08
CA TYR A 155 12.84 1.99 3.81
C TYR A 155 13.01 2.00 5.33
N ALA A 156 14.25 2.11 5.82
CA ALA A 156 14.55 2.29 7.24
C ALA A 156 13.97 3.60 7.81
N MET A 157 13.57 4.56 6.96
CA MET A 157 12.96 5.82 7.38
C MET A 157 11.47 5.70 7.71
N ARG A 158 10.88 4.50 7.61
CA ARG A 158 9.45 4.26 7.84
C ARG A 158 8.94 4.89 9.13
N ASP A 159 9.56 4.56 10.25
CA ASP A 159 9.01 4.93 11.56
C ASP A 159 9.11 6.44 11.79
N PHE A 160 10.19 7.10 11.32
CA PHE A 160 10.29 8.56 11.24
C PHE A 160 9.12 9.17 10.45
N VAL A 161 8.89 8.70 9.21
CA VAL A 161 7.79 9.20 8.37
C VAL A 161 6.45 8.97 9.04
N PHE A 162 6.22 7.80 9.65
CA PHE A 162 4.95 7.52 10.32
C PHE A 162 4.76 8.33 11.60
N ALA A 163 5.83 8.69 12.30
CA ALA A 163 5.81 9.65 13.39
C ALA A 163 5.62 11.12 12.93
N GLY A 164 5.75 11.41 11.63
CA GLY A 164 5.70 12.78 11.09
C GLY A 164 7.03 13.53 11.24
N GLU A 165 8.09 12.84 11.64
CA GLU A 165 9.44 13.37 11.77
C GLU A 165 10.12 13.33 10.40
N LEU A 166 9.98 14.40 9.60
CA LEU A 166 10.39 14.40 8.19
C LEU A 166 11.82 14.89 7.93
N ASP A 167 12.51 15.45 8.92
CA ASP A 167 13.88 15.95 8.76
C ASP A 167 14.86 14.84 8.37
N GLN A 168 14.91 13.76 9.15
CA GLN A 168 15.79 12.61 8.92
C GLN A 168 15.44 11.87 7.61
N PRO A 169 14.16 11.54 7.32
CA PRO A 169 13.78 11.00 6.03
C PRO A 169 14.21 11.87 4.85
N PHE A 170 14.02 13.19 4.92
CA PHE A 170 14.33 14.07 3.80
C PHE A 170 15.84 14.17 3.53
N ASP A 171 16.69 14.14 4.56
CA ASP A 171 18.15 14.01 4.38
C ASP A 171 18.51 12.74 3.61
N VAL A 172 17.90 11.59 3.95
CA VAL A 172 18.14 10.33 3.22
C VAL A 172 17.57 10.36 1.82
N PHE A 173 16.37 10.91 1.63
CA PHE A 173 15.70 10.98 0.33
C PHE A 173 16.43 11.91 -0.64
N GLU A 174 16.93 13.06 -0.17
CA GLU A 174 17.72 14.00 -1.00
C GLU A 174 18.98 13.32 -1.56
N ARG A 175 19.67 12.51 -0.75
CA ARG A 175 20.87 11.77 -1.17
C ARG A 175 20.62 10.72 -2.24
N LEU A 176 19.40 10.17 -2.30
CA LEU A 176 19.02 9.06 -3.18
C LEU A 176 17.98 9.47 -4.25
N LEU A 177 17.62 10.75 -4.30
CA LEU A 177 16.54 11.27 -5.12
C LEU A 177 16.82 11.07 -6.62
N TYR A 178 18.09 11.17 -6.99
CA TYR A 178 18.63 11.07 -8.34
C TYR A 178 19.47 9.80 -8.54
N ASP A 179 19.30 8.78 -7.68
CA ASP A 179 19.95 7.49 -7.84
C ASP A 179 19.65 6.90 -9.23
N ASP A 180 20.61 6.25 -9.89
CA ASP A 180 20.39 5.67 -11.22
C ASP A 180 19.54 4.40 -11.19
N GLU A 181 19.35 3.77 -10.02
CA GLU A 181 18.66 2.50 -9.88
C GLU A 181 17.15 2.69 -9.68
N PHE A 182 16.35 2.15 -10.62
CA PHE A 182 14.89 2.23 -10.64
C PHE A 182 14.24 1.84 -9.29
N TRP A 183 14.72 0.76 -8.65
CA TRP A 183 14.17 0.28 -7.39
C TRP A 183 14.47 1.20 -6.21
N VAL A 184 15.57 1.97 -6.25
CA VAL A 184 15.90 2.97 -5.24
C VAL A 184 15.02 4.20 -5.46
N GLN A 185 14.93 4.70 -6.70
CA GLN A 185 14.05 5.82 -7.07
C GLN A 185 12.59 5.56 -6.67
N ARG A 186 12.07 4.36 -6.97
CA ARG A 186 10.70 3.95 -6.58
C ARG A 186 10.53 3.91 -5.05
N ALA A 187 11.55 3.51 -4.31
CA ALA A 187 11.52 3.55 -2.84
C ALA A 187 11.39 4.98 -2.33
N VAL A 188 12.22 5.90 -2.86
CA VAL A 188 12.17 7.33 -2.48
C VAL A 188 10.80 7.91 -2.79
N GLY A 189 10.26 7.64 -3.99
CA GLY A 189 8.90 8.07 -4.34
C GLY A 189 7.82 7.52 -3.40
N THR A 190 7.95 6.25 -2.98
CA THR A 190 7.03 5.61 -2.02
C THR A 190 7.00 6.36 -0.70
N TRP A 191 8.17 6.68 -0.14
CA TRP A 191 8.23 7.35 1.15
C TRP A 191 7.95 8.85 1.10
N LEU A 192 8.20 9.51 -0.04
CA LEU A 192 7.70 10.86 -0.29
C LEU A 192 6.17 10.89 -0.38
N ARG A 193 5.53 9.88 -0.98
CA ARG A 193 4.06 9.75 -0.96
C ARG A 193 3.52 9.57 0.46
N GLU A 194 4.18 8.76 1.29
CA GLU A 194 3.79 8.61 2.70
C GLU A 194 4.05 9.89 3.50
N SER A 195 5.14 10.61 3.22
CA SER A 195 5.43 11.93 3.80
C SER A 195 4.37 12.96 3.43
N TRP A 196 3.87 12.93 2.19
CA TRP A 196 2.76 13.80 1.74
C TRP A 196 1.50 13.60 2.58
N LYS A 197 1.21 12.37 3.04
CA LYS A 197 0.05 12.12 3.90
C LYS A 197 0.21 12.73 5.29
N LYS A 198 1.45 12.99 5.71
CA LYS A 198 1.82 13.51 7.03
C LYS A 198 1.91 15.03 7.00
N ASP A 199 2.62 15.57 6.02
CA ASP A 199 2.79 17.00 5.78
C ASP A 199 2.86 17.27 4.28
N ARG A 200 1.75 17.78 3.74
CA ARG A 200 1.61 18.06 2.30
C ARG A 200 2.47 19.23 1.88
N GLU A 201 2.48 20.30 2.67
CA GLU A 201 3.15 21.55 2.32
C GLU A 201 4.65 21.35 2.31
N ARG A 202 5.19 20.73 3.36
CA ARG A 202 6.61 20.43 3.48
C ARG A 202 7.07 19.46 2.40
N THR A 203 6.28 18.43 2.09
CA THR A 203 6.60 17.48 1.01
C THR A 203 6.51 18.12 -0.38
N ALA A 204 5.50 18.97 -0.62
CA ALA A 204 5.36 19.71 -1.88
C ALA A 204 6.53 20.69 -2.08
N ALA A 205 6.96 21.37 -1.02
CA ALA A 205 8.12 22.25 -1.03
C ALA A 205 9.40 21.46 -1.34
N PHE A 206 9.62 20.32 -0.67
CA PHE A 206 10.75 19.43 -0.95
C PHE A 206 10.78 18.96 -2.40
N LEU A 207 9.66 18.47 -2.93
CA LEU A 207 9.56 18.02 -4.32
C LEU A 207 9.77 19.15 -5.32
N SER A 208 9.26 20.35 -5.03
CA SER A 208 9.42 21.52 -5.90
C SER A 208 10.87 22.02 -5.94
N ALA A 209 11.52 22.05 -4.78
CA ALA A 209 12.93 22.43 -4.66
C ALA A 209 13.85 21.49 -5.45
N HIS A 210 13.48 20.22 -5.56
CA HIS A 210 14.25 19.20 -6.26
C HIS A 210 13.66 18.78 -7.62
N ALA A 211 12.71 19.56 -8.16
CA ALA A 211 11.99 19.17 -9.38
C ALA A 211 12.93 18.98 -10.58
N ARG A 212 14.00 19.77 -10.65
CA ARG A 212 14.99 19.76 -11.74
C ARG A 212 15.67 18.38 -11.85
N GLY A 213 15.46 17.68 -12.96
CA GLY A 213 16.07 16.37 -13.21
C GLY A 213 15.49 15.20 -12.39
N LEU A 214 14.38 15.39 -11.69
CA LEU A 214 13.78 14.37 -10.84
C LEU A 214 13.34 13.15 -11.67
N PRO A 215 13.64 11.90 -11.26
CA PRO A 215 13.29 10.73 -12.05
C PRO A 215 11.77 10.58 -12.25
N PRO A 216 11.31 10.18 -13.46
CA PRO A 216 9.88 10.07 -13.76
C PRO A 216 9.11 9.11 -12.83
N VAL A 217 9.76 8.02 -12.40
CA VAL A 217 9.17 7.06 -11.46
C VAL A 217 8.98 7.70 -10.08
N THR A 218 9.98 8.45 -9.58
CA THR A 218 9.90 9.17 -8.32
C THR A 218 8.75 10.18 -8.34
N ILE A 219 8.63 10.99 -9.40
CA ILE A 219 7.51 11.92 -9.57
C ILE A 219 6.18 11.18 -9.53
N THR A 220 6.05 10.12 -10.32
CA THR A 220 4.80 9.37 -10.46
C THR A 220 4.33 8.82 -9.13
N VAL A 221 5.22 8.14 -8.39
CA VAL A 221 4.89 7.51 -7.11
C VAL A 221 4.67 8.56 -6.02
N ALA A 222 5.58 9.54 -5.88
CA ALA A 222 5.50 10.57 -4.83
C ALA A 222 4.22 11.41 -4.93
N THR A 223 3.73 11.62 -6.15
CA THR A 223 2.57 12.47 -6.41
C THR A 223 1.27 11.69 -6.54
N GLU A 224 1.22 10.38 -6.26
CA GLU A 224 -0.02 9.57 -6.30
C GLU A 224 -1.19 10.20 -5.51
N ARG A 225 -0.86 10.94 -4.43
CA ARG A 225 -1.83 11.63 -3.57
C ARG A 225 -1.85 13.15 -3.74
N ALA A 226 -1.06 13.68 -4.69
CA ALA A 226 -0.98 15.11 -4.97
C ALA A 226 -1.93 15.52 -6.10
N PRO A 227 -2.36 16.80 -6.16
CA PRO A 227 -3.18 17.32 -7.25
C PRO A 227 -2.51 17.08 -8.62
N LYS A 228 -3.32 16.77 -9.64
CA LYS A 228 -2.84 16.57 -11.02
C LYS A 228 -2.02 17.75 -11.52
N ALA A 229 -2.46 18.99 -11.25
CA ALA A 229 -1.75 20.20 -11.63
C ALA A 229 -0.32 20.27 -11.04
N PHE A 230 -0.16 19.83 -9.78
CA PHE A 230 1.15 19.77 -9.13
C PHE A 230 2.07 18.73 -9.77
N ARG A 231 1.56 17.52 -10.05
CA ARG A 231 2.29 16.47 -10.78
C ARG A 231 2.75 16.96 -12.15
N GLU A 232 1.87 17.60 -12.92
CA GLU A 232 2.21 18.10 -14.25
C GLU A 232 3.21 19.27 -14.21
N LYS A 233 3.12 20.13 -13.18
CA LYS A 233 4.16 21.14 -12.92
C LYS A 233 5.52 20.47 -12.68
N LEU A 234 5.60 19.50 -11.76
CA LEU A 234 6.84 18.77 -11.49
C LEU A 234 7.40 18.07 -12.74
N ARG A 235 6.55 17.45 -13.56
CA ARG A 235 6.98 16.81 -14.82
C ARG A 235 7.56 17.83 -15.80
N ARG A 236 6.97 19.02 -15.92
CA ARG A 236 7.50 20.11 -16.78
C ARG A 236 8.85 20.60 -16.25
N ASP A 237 8.93 20.89 -14.96
CA ASP A 237 10.13 21.40 -14.30
C ASP A 237 11.30 20.40 -14.39
N ALA A 238 11.01 19.10 -14.23
CA ALA A 238 11.98 18.02 -14.40
C ALA A 238 12.53 17.94 -15.82
N ARG A 239 11.67 18.05 -16.84
CA ARG A 239 12.04 17.95 -18.26
C ARG A 239 12.79 19.17 -18.78
N ALA A 240 12.48 20.36 -18.27
CA ALA A 240 13.19 21.60 -18.63
C ALA A 240 14.70 21.46 -18.38
N ALA A 241 15.07 20.78 -17.28
CA ALA A 241 16.45 20.45 -16.94
C ALA A 241 17.15 19.56 -17.97
N THR A 242 16.47 18.49 -18.41
CA THR A 242 17.04 17.50 -19.33
C THR A 242 17.25 18.10 -20.72
N ARG A 243 16.38 19.03 -21.14
CA ARG A 243 16.55 19.78 -22.41
C ARG A 243 17.69 20.78 -22.35
N THR A 244 17.84 21.53 -21.26
CA THR A 244 18.95 22.47 -21.07
C THR A 244 20.28 21.72 -20.97
N ALA A 245 20.35 20.62 -20.21
CA ALA A 245 21.56 19.79 -20.12
C ALA A 245 21.96 19.13 -21.45
N ARG A 246 21.01 18.78 -22.33
CA ARG A 246 21.28 18.25 -23.69
C ARG A 246 21.67 19.33 -24.71
N ARG A 247 21.39 20.60 -24.40
CA ARG A 247 21.78 21.75 -25.22
C ARG A 247 23.16 22.22 -24.78
N ASP A 248 23.39 22.40 -23.48
CA ASP A 248 24.69 22.78 -22.91
C ASP A 248 25.77 21.70 -23.07
N ARG A 249 25.42 20.40 -23.09
CA ARG A 249 26.38 19.31 -23.37
C ARG A 249 26.88 19.26 -24.82
N ARG A 250 26.24 19.96 -25.74
CA ARG A 250 26.77 20.09 -27.11
C ARG A 250 27.84 21.17 -27.21
N ASP A 251 27.91 22.07 -26.23
CA ASP A 251 28.67 23.31 -26.34
C ASP A 251 29.66 23.55 -25.17
N LEU A 252 30.03 22.53 -24.37
CA LEU A 252 31.00 22.69 -23.25
C LEU A 252 32.05 21.55 -23.14
N PRO A 253 33.33 21.88 -22.86
CA PRO A 253 34.38 20.91 -22.51
C PRO A 253 34.27 20.43 -21.04
N SER A 254 35.03 19.39 -20.71
CA SER A 254 34.91 18.53 -19.52
C SER A 254 35.08 19.20 -18.14
N TRP A 255 34.02 19.10 -17.30
CA TRP A 255 33.92 19.02 -15.81
C TRP A 255 34.48 20.12 -14.87
N SER A 256 33.65 20.59 -13.91
CA SER A 256 33.85 20.60 -12.41
C SER A 256 32.69 21.34 -11.68
N TRP A 257 32.47 21.08 -10.39
CA TRP A 257 31.29 21.49 -9.59
C TRP A 257 31.64 22.48 -8.46
N GLU A 258 30.87 23.56 -8.25
CA GLU A 258 30.71 24.27 -6.96
C GLU A 258 29.29 24.90 -6.84
N ARG A 259 28.67 24.80 -5.65
CA ARG A 259 27.33 25.29 -5.19
C ARG A 259 27.36 26.84 -4.92
N PRO A 260 26.27 27.63 -4.62
CA PRO A 260 25.14 27.35 -3.70
C PRO A 260 23.78 28.11 -3.90
N LEU A 261 22.85 27.89 -2.94
CA LEU A 261 21.44 28.31 -2.76
C LEU A 261 21.25 29.73 -2.13
N LYS A 262 20.04 30.32 -2.22
CA LYS A 262 19.43 31.16 -1.14
C LYS A 262 17.93 31.55 -1.31
N THR A 263 17.14 31.34 -0.22
CA THR A 263 16.07 32.18 0.47
C THR A 263 14.86 32.76 -0.30
N GLU A 264 13.63 33.01 0.21
CA GLU A 264 12.94 33.02 1.53
C GLU A 264 11.39 33.18 1.29
N ILE A 265 10.51 32.84 2.26
CA ILE A 265 9.03 33.05 2.19
C ILE A 265 8.51 33.65 3.51
N VAL A 266 7.51 34.55 3.43
CA VAL A 266 6.76 35.18 4.55
C VAL A 266 5.26 34.77 4.51
N PRO A 267 4.55 34.58 5.65
CA PRO A 267 3.20 34.00 5.71
C PRO A 267 2.05 35.00 5.98
N ARG A 268 0.79 34.56 5.79
CA ARG A 268 -0.43 35.25 6.29
C ARG A 268 -1.56 34.29 6.70
N SER A 269 -2.45 34.82 7.53
CA SER A 269 -3.22 34.24 8.64
C SER A 269 -4.67 33.80 8.36
N LEU A 270 -5.23 33.06 9.34
CA LEU A 270 -6.59 32.49 9.45
C LEU A 270 -7.69 33.50 9.81
N GLU A 271 -8.93 33.20 9.38
CA GLU A 271 -10.19 33.58 10.04
C GLU A 271 -11.21 32.42 10.00
N ALA A 272 -12.19 32.47 10.92
CA ALA A 272 -12.99 31.35 11.44
C ALA A 272 -14.51 31.48 11.20
N SER A 273 -15.24 30.45 11.69
CA SER A 273 -16.68 30.34 12.04
C SER A 273 -17.49 29.38 11.16
N GLU A 274 -18.60 28.74 11.54
CA GLU A 274 -19.19 28.17 12.78
C GLU A 274 -20.41 27.34 12.29
N GLY A 275 -20.95 26.40 13.10
CA GLY A 275 -22.36 25.95 12.97
C GLY A 275 -22.66 24.46 12.68
N ARG A 276 -23.32 23.77 13.63
CA ARG A 276 -24.08 22.50 13.51
C ARG A 276 -25.02 22.39 14.73
N PRO A 277 -26.03 21.47 14.78
CA PRO A 277 -26.50 20.49 13.79
C PRO A 277 -28.04 20.33 13.67
N LEU A 278 -28.50 19.41 12.78
CA LEU A 278 -29.83 18.79 12.79
C LEU A 278 -29.69 17.25 12.77
N SER A 279 -30.63 16.53 13.41
CA SER A 279 -30.55 15.10 13.76
C SER A 279 -30.47 14.15 12.56
N GLU A 280 -29.65 13.08 12.69
CA GLU A 280 -29.05 12.34 11.58
C GLU A 280 -29.94 11.30 10.88
N SER A 281 -31.02 10.84 11.52
CA SER A 281 -31.85 9.73 11.02
C SER A 281 -32.84 10.14 9.91
N SER A 282 -33.47 11.32 9.97
CA SER A 282 -34.44 11.74 8.94
C SER A 282 -33.77 12.16 7.62
N ALA A 283 -32.49 12.52 7.68
CA ALA A 283 -31.72 12.89 6.50
C ALA A 283 -31.34 11.68 5.63
N GLU A 284 -31.19 10.49 6.23
CA GLU A 284 -30.84 9.25 5.51
C GLU A 284 -32.03 8.72 4.71
N GLU A 285 -33.21 8.70 5.31
CA GLU A 285 -34.46 8.26 4.68
C GLU A 285 -34.91 9.17 3.52
N THR A 286 -34.60 10.47 3.62
CA THR A 286 -34.82 11.45 2.55
C THR A 286 -33.89 11.22 1.35
N LEU A 287 -32.63 10.85 1.58
CA LEU A 287 -31.63 10.67 0.53
C LEU A 287 -31.86 9.40 -0.29
N GLU A 288 -32.19 8.28 0.36
CA GLU A 288 -32.52 7.03 -0.34
C GLU A 288 -33.75 7.19 -1.24
N THR A 289 -34.76 7.93 -0.77
CA THR A 289 -35.97 8.23 -1.54
C THR A 289 -35.66 9.02 -2.81
N GLN A 290 -34.77 10.02 -2.71
CA GLN A 290 -34.31 10.80 -3.86
C GLN A 290 -33.54 9.93 -4.87
N ILE A 291 -32.70 9.01 -4.41
CA ILE A 291 -31.96 8.09 -5.27
C ILE A 291 -32.90 7.10 -5.97
N ARG A 292 -33.91 6.56 -5.26
CA ARG A 292 -34.94 5.70 -5.86
C ARG A 292 -35.74 6.45 -6.92
N ALA A 293 -36.10 7.71 -6.67
CA ALA A 293 -36.80 8.55 -7.65
C ALA A 293 -35.95 8.87 -8.89
N ALA A 294 -34.62 8.88 -8.77
CA ALA A 294 -33.69 9.07 -9.88
C ALA A 294 -33.47 7.80 -10.74
N ARG A 295 -33.99 6.65 -10.30
CA ARG A 295 -33.90 5.37 -11.02
C ARG A 295 -34.90 5.31 -12.16
N LYS A 296 -34.43 5.01 -13.36
CA LYS A 296 -35.25 4.81 -14.57
C LYS A 296 -34.97 3.44 -15.17
N LEU A 297 -36.03 2.70 -15.49
CA LEU A 297 -35.94 1.42 -16.19
C LEU A 297 -36.22 1.63 -17.68
N ALA A 298 -35.41 1.01 -18.54
CA ALA A 298 -35.70 0.94 -19.97
C ALA A 298 -37.00 0.15 -20.22
N LEU A 299 -37.69 0.45 -21.33
CA LEU A 299 -38.97 -0.16 -21.70
C LEU A 299 -38.89 -1.69 -21.82
N ASP A 300 -37.74 -2.22 -22.20
CA ASP A 300 -37.45 -3.66 -22.32
C ASP A 300 -36.98 -4.30 -21.01
N GLY A 301 -36.84 -3.51 -19.94
CA GLY A 301 -36.32 -3.95 -18.64
C GLY A 301 -34.83 -4.31 -18.62
N ALA A 302 -34.12 -4.20 -19.75
CA ALA A 302 -32.75 -4.67 -19.90
C ALA A 302 -31.69 -3.72 -19.29
N ARG A 303 -32.09 -2.48 -18.96
CA ARG A 303 -31.22 -1.48 -18.34
C ARG A 303 -31.94 -0.67 -17.27
N ALA A 304 -31.29 -0.50 -16.12
CA ALA A 304 -31.64 0.49 -15.11
C ALA A 304 -30.60 1.61 -15.13
N THR A 305 -31.03 2.87 -15.13
CA THR A 305 -30.16 4.05 -15.07
C THR A 305 -30.51 4.88 -13.84
N TYR A 306 -29.51 5.14 -13.00
CA TYR A 306 -29.57 6.05 -11.86
C TYR A 306 -28.93 7.37 -12.29
N ASP A 307 -29.75 8.36 -12.64
CA ASP A 307 -29.26 9.68 -13.04
C ASP A 307 -29.12 10.60 -11.83
N LEU A 308 -27.95 10.55 -11.19
CA LEU A 308 -27.65 11.29 -9.96
C LEU A 308 -26.91 12.59 -10.25
N THR A 309 -26.95 13.06 -11.51
CA THR A 309 -26.28 14.30 -11.94
C THR A 309 -26.93 15.56 -11.36
N ARG A 310 -28.17 15.46 -10.86
CA ARG A 310 -28.94 16.56 -10.26
C ARG A 310 -29.79 16.06 -9.09
N GLY A 311 -30.08 16.96 -8.15
CA GLY A 311 -31.05 16.69 -7.07
C GLY A 311 -30.53 15.82 -5.92
N ILE A 312 -29.25 15.41 -5.94
CA ILE A 312 -28.61 14.63 -4.88
C ILE A 312 -27.53 15.49 -4.19
N ASP A 313 -27.57 15.56 -2.86
CA ASP A 313 -26.55 16.26 -2.08
C ASP A 313 -25.30 15.40 -1.88
N PHE A 314 -24.17 15.86 -2.41
CA PHE A 314 -22.84 15.25 -2.25
C PHE A 314 -21.95 15.99 -1.22
N SER A 315 -22.53 16.86 -0.39
CA SER A 315 -21.81 17.55 0.70
C SER A 315 -21.23 16.58 1.73
N ARG A 316 -21.87 15.40 1.89
CA ARG A 316 -21.44 14.31 2.78
C ARG A 316 -21.12 13.04 1.97
N PRO A 317 -19.99 13.00 1.25
CA PRO A 317 -19.75 12.03 0.19
C PRO A 317 -19.78 10.57 0.64
N ARG A 318 -19.38 10.27 1.88
CA ARG A 318 -19.47 8.92 2.44
C ARG A 318 -20.92 8.47 2.63
N ARG A 319 -21.77 9.34 3.20
CA ARG A 319 -23.20 9.03 3.41
C ARG A 319 -23.94 8.90 2.08
N THR A 320 -23.65 9.81 1.15
CA THR A 320 -24.24 9.74 -0.20
C THR A 320 -23.83 8.45 -0.92
N ALA A 321 -22.57 8.03 -0.78
CA ALA A 321 -22.10 6.75 -1.29
C ALA A 321 -22.82 5.54 -0.68
N GLU A 322 -22.97 5.50 0.65
CA GLU A 322 -23.65 4.43 1.37
C GLU A 322 -25.13 4.33 0.97
N ALA A 323 -25.82 5.46 0.82
CA ALA A 323 -27.22 5.49 0.36
C ALA A 323 -27.37 5.00 -1.09
N ILE A 324 -26.46 5.41 -2.00
CA ILE A 324 -26.46 4.91 -3.39
C ILE A 324 -26.22 3.40 -3.40
N ALA A 325 -25.23 2.93 -2.63
CA ALA A 325 -24.90 1.52 -2.50
C ALA A 325 -26.13 0.69 -2.10
N ARG A 326 -26.82 1.13 -1.03
CA ARG A 326 -27.99 0.43 -0.48
C ARG A 326 -29.15 0.38 -1.48
N VAL A 327 -29.49 1.52 -2.08
CA VAL A 327 -30.60 1.59 -3.05
C VAL A 327 -30.32 0.74 -4.29
N VAL A 328 -29.14 0.87 -4.90
CA VAL A 328 -28.81 0.09 -6.11
C VAL A 328 -28.73 -1.41 -5.79
N TRP A 329 -28.24 -1.75 -4.59
CA TRP A 329 -28.23 -3.11 -4.09
C TRP A 329 -29.65 -3.69 -4.00
N ASP A 330 -30.55 -3.01 -3.30
CA ASP A 330 -31.90 -3.50 -3.03
C ASP A 330 -32.75 -3.60 -4.29
N GLU A 331 -32.66 -2.61 -5.18
CA GLU A 331 -33.53 -2.51 -6.36
C GLU A 331 -33.10 -3.42 -7.52
N ASP A 332 -31.79 -3.65 -7.67
CA ASP A 332 -31.26 -4.29 -8.88
C ASP A 332 -30.29 -5.44 -8.59
N VAL A 333 -29.27 -5.22 -7.76
CA VAL A 333 -28.12 -6.13 -7.69
C VAL A 333 -28.39 -7.34 -6.80
N LYS A 334 -29.13 -7.20 -5.70
CA LYS A 334 -29.46 -8.30 -4.78
C LYS A 334 -30.18 -9.45 -5.50
N SER A 335 -31.04 -9.11 -6.47
CA SER A 335 -31.80 -10.09 -7.26
C SER A 335 -30.95 -10.98 -8.18
N TRP A 336 -29.69 -10.60 -8.43
CA TRP A 336 -28.78 -11.36 -9.29
C TRP A 336 -28.25 -12.63 -8.62
N TRP A 337 -28.62 -12.84 -7.35
CA TRP A 337 -28.07 -13.89 -6.51
C TRP A 337 -29.16 -14.86 -6.07
N SER A 338 -28.92 -16.15 -6.30
CA SER A 338 -29.69 -17.25 -5.72
C SER A 338 -28.76 -18.26 -5.08
N TRP A 339 -29.30 -19.20 -4.30
CA TRP A 339 -28.51 -20.20 -3.57
C TRP A 339 -28.87 -21.59 -4.07
N ARG A 340 -27.85 -22.37 -4.45
CA ARG A 340 -28.01 -23.79 -4.84
C ARG A 340 -27.02 -24.64 -4.06
N GLY A 341 -27.53 -25.43 -3.11
CA GLY A 341 -26.70 -26.34 -2.31
C GLY A 341 -25.60 -25.63 -1.50
N GLY A 342 -25.88 -24.41 -1.00
CA GLY A 342 -24.92 -23.60 -0.22
C GLY A 342 -23.96 -22.75 -1.07
N ASP A 343 -23.94 -22.95 -2.39
CA ASP A 343 -23.14 -22.14 -3.31
C ASP A 343 -23.98 -20.99 -3.90
N PRO A 344 -23.45 -19.75 -3.93
CA PRO A 344 -24.10 -18.63 -4.57
C PRO A 344 -24.07 -18.78 -6.10
N VAL A 345 -25.20 -18.54 -6.74
CA VAL A 345 -25.37 -18.55 -8.20
C VAL A 345 -25.59 -17.11 -8.68
N PHE A 346 -24.72 -16.65 -9.57
CA PHE A 346 -24.78 -15.31 -10.16
C PHE A 346 -25.52 -15.33 -11.51
N ALA A 347 -26.66 -14.63 -11.58
CA ALA A 347 -27.51 -14.55 -12.76
C ALA A 347 -28.08 -13.12 -12.92
N PRO A 348 -27.31 -12.19 -13.52
CA PRO A 348 -27.74 -10.81 -13.65
C PRO A 348 -28.93 -10.67 -14.61
N SER A 349 -29.97 -9.97 -14.15
CA SER A 349 -31.22 -9.78 -14.89
C SER A 349 -31.20 -8.57 -15.83
N ARG A 350 -30.28 -7.61 -15.61
CA ARG A 350 -30.17 -6.37 -16.41
C ARG A 350 -28.83 -5.67 -16.23
N LYS A 351 -28.54 -4.67 -17.07
CA LYS A 351 -27.42 -3.75 -16.86
C LYS A 351 -27.82 -2.57 -15.98
N VAL A 352 -26.90 -2.11 -15.12
CA VAL A 352 -27.10 -0.95 -14.26
C VAL A 352 -26.12 0.15 -14.64
N GLU A 353 -26.61 1.35 -14.89
CA GLU A 353 -25.78 2.54 -15.14
C GLU A 353 -25.99 3.56 -14.01
N ILE A 354 -24.91 4.04 -13.38
CA ILE A 354 -24.96 5.11 -12.39
C ILE A 354 -24.24 6.32 -12.96
N ARG A 355 -24.97 7.43 -13.13
CA ARG A 355 -24.43 8.69 -13.64
C ARG A 355 -24.20 9.67 -12.51
N LEU A 356 -22.97 10.15 -12.37
CA LEU A 356 -22.56 11.03 -11.28
C LEU A 356 -22.17 12.43 -11.79
N PRO A 357 -22.28 13.49 -10.98
CA PRO A 357 -21.81 14.82 -11.36
C PRO A 357 -20.28 14.87 -11.54
N ALA A 358 -19.81 15.55 -12.58
CA ALA A 358 -18.38 15.62 -12.95
C ALA A 358 -17.49 16.28 -11.88
N ASP A 359 -18.02 17.24 -11.13
CA ASP A 359 -17.36 18.00 -10.07
C ASP A 359 -17.31 17.28 -8.72
N HIS A 360 -18.14 16.25 -8.54
CA HIS A 360 -18.25 15.46 -7.31
C HIS A 360 -17.56 14.08 -7.38
N HIS A 361 -17.09 13.66 -8.57
CA HIS A 361 -16.36 12.41 -8.82
C HIS A 361 -15.24 12.15 -7.81
N TRP A 362 -14.44 13.17 -7.46
CA TRP A 362 -13.31 13.00 -6.53
C TRP A 362 -13.72 12.87 -5.06
N LYS A 363 -14.86 13.47 -4.65
CA LYS A 363 -15.33 13.42 -3.26
C LYS A 363 -15.81 12.01 -2.92
N VAL A 364 -16.51 11.39 -3.86
CA VAL A 364 -16.96 10.01 -3.68
C VAL A 364 -15.83 9.01 -3.95
N ALA A 365 -14.90 9.26 -4.89
CA ALA A 365 -13.67 8.47 -5.00
C ALA A 365 -12.80 8.53 -3.71
N ARG A 366 -12.81 9.65 -2.98
CA ARG A 366 -12.18 9.74 -1.66
C ARG A 366 -12.91 8.91 -0.61
N ALA A 367 -14.25 8.93 -0.61
CA ALA A 367 -15.05 8.03 0.24
C ALA A 367 -14.81 6.55 -0.11
N ALA A 368 -14.59 6.22 -1.40
CA ALA A 368 -14.14 4.90 -1.85
C ALA A 368 -12.89 4.45 -1.16
N LYS A 369 -11.91 5.35 -1.16
CA LYS A 369 -10.60 5.06 -0.62
C LYS A 369 -10.65 4.90 0.90
N ASP A 370 -11.42 5.74 1.58
CA ASP A 370 -11.62 5.66 3.03
C ASP A 370 -12.39 4.38 3.42
N PHE A 371 -13.40 3.98 2.65
CA PHE A 371 -14.14 2.72 2.79
C PHE A 371 -13.26 1.50 2.50
N GLN A 372 -12.44 1.52 1.44
CA GLN A 372 -11.43 0.51 1.13
C GLN A 372 -10.41 0.37 2.27
N GLU A 373 -9.98 1.48 2.88
CA GLU A 373 -9.06 1.48 4.03
C GLU A 373 -9.71 0.91 5.30
N GLU A 374 -11.03 1.04 5.47
CA GLU A 374 -11.80 0.40 6.54
C GLU A 374 -12.00 -1.10 6.29
N LEU A 375 -12.38 -1.51 5.07
CA LEU A 375 -12.52 -2.92 4.68
C LEU A 375 -11.21 -3.70 4.77
N LYS A 376 -10.07 -3.02 4.52
CA LYS A 376 -8.73 -3.61 4.72
C LYS A 376 -8.44 -3.95 6.18
N LYS A 377 -9.18 -3.40 7.14
CA LYS A 377 -9.06 -3.73 8.57
C LYS A 377 -9.85 -4.98 8.96
N GLU A 378 -10.88 -5.34 8.19
CA GLU A 378 -11.77 -6.48 8.44
C GLU A 378 -11.34 -7.73 7.65
N GLU A 379 -10.24 -8.43 8.01
CA GLU A 379 -9.81 -9.76 7.50
C GLU A 379 -9.90 -10.10 5.97
N LEU A 380 -10.29 -9.17 5.11
CA LEU A 380 -10.63 -9.33 3.70
C LEU A 380 -9.62 -8.63 2.78
N ALA A 381 -8.60 -7.99 3.37
CA ALA A 381 -7.54 -7.28 2.65
C ALA A 381 -6.85 -8.04 1.50
N PRO A 382 -6.62 -9.38 1.58
CA PRO A 382 -5.98 -10.13 0.48
C PRO A 382 -6.83 -10.17 -0.80
N PHE A 383 -8.15 -10.08 -0.67
CA PHE A 383 -9.09 -10.13 -1.77
C PHE A 383 -9.04 -8.85 -2.60
N LEU A 384 -9.11 -7.70 -1.91
CA LEU A 384 -9.17 -6.37 -2.51
C LEU A 384 -7.97 -6.14 -3.44
N ASP A 385 -6.79 -6.57 -3.03
CA ASP A 385 -5.59 -6.39 -3.84
C ASP A 385 -5.67 -7.20 -5.15
N SER A 386 -6.12 -8.46 -5.15
CA SER A 386 -6.18 -9.32 -6.36
C SER A 386 -7.12 -8.77 -7.45
N TYR A 387 -8.32 -8.34 -7.06
CA TYR A 387 -9.35 -7.83 -7.96
C TYR A 387 -9.03 -6.43 -8.53
N LEU A 388 -8.54 -5.51 -7.67
CA LEU A 388 -8.28 -4.12 -8.05
C LEU A 388 -7.15 -3.98 -9.09
N TYR A 389 -6.21 -4.94 -9.16
CA TYR A 389 -5.15 -4.93 -10.18
C TYR A 389 -5.67 -5.21 -11.62
N GLY A 390 -6.88 -5.75 -11.78
CA GLY A 390 -7.46 -6.10 -13.09
C GLY A 390 -8.33 -5.02 -13.75
N LEU A 391 -8.75 -4.00 -13.00
CA LEU A 391 -9.67 -2.94 -13.47
C LEU A 391 -8.91 -1.62 -13.74
N LYS A 392 -9.30 -0.88 -14.77
CA LYS A 392 -8.69 0.44 -15.09
C LYS A 392 -9.25 1.55 -14.20
N ASP A 393 -8.33 2.30 -13.58
CA ASP A 393 -8.43 3.51 -12.74
C ASP A 393 -9.82 3.78 -12.11
N ASP A 394 -10.73 4.50 -12.76
CA ASP A 394 -11.91 5.04 -12.04
C ASP A 394 -12.98 3.99 -11.71
N ARG A 395 -13.16 2.93 -12.52
CA ARG A 395 -14.24 1.94 -12.34
C ARG A 395 -14.06 1.05 -11.11
N ALA A 396 -12.81 0.82 -10.71
CA ALA A 396 -12.46 -0.02 -9.57
C ALA A 396 -12.88 0.63 -8.24
N ASP A 397 -12.71 1.95 -8.14
CA ASP A 397 -13.06 2.73 -6.95
C ASP A 397 -14.57 2.73 -6.74
N TRP A 398 -15.37 2.99 -7.77
CA TRP A 398 -16.84 3.01 -7.68
C TRP A 398 -17.44 1.65 -7.33
N PHE A 399 -16.90 0.57 -7.90
CA PHE A 399 -17.38 -0.78 -7.63
C PHE A 399 -17.17 -1.19 -6.16
N SER A 400 -15.99 -0.85 -5.63
CA SER A 400 -15.65 -1.12 -4.24
C SER A 400 -16.53 -0.34 -3.24
N ILE A 401 -17.02 0.85 -3.62
CA ILE A 401 -17.93 1.65 -2.78
C ILE A 401 -19.32 1.05 -2.74
N PHE A 402 -19.92 0.84 -3.92
CA PHE A 402 -21.36 0.67 -4.01
C PHE A 402 -21.81 -0.77 -3.75
N PHE A 403 -20.91 -1.74 -3.93
CA PHE A 403 -21.31 -3.15 -3.99
C PHE A 403 -20.54 -4.05 -3.06
N TRP A 404 -19.36 -3.65 -2.57
CA TRP A 404 -18.53 -4.50 -1.71
C TRP A 404 -19.19 -4.80 -0.36
N GLY A 405 -19.56 -3.76 0.39
CA GLY A 405 -20.15 -3.91 1.72
C GLY A 405 -21.44 -4.73 1.70
N PRO A 406 -22.45 -4.35 0.88
CA PRO A 406 -23.70 -5.08 0.76
C PRO A 406 -23.52 -6.54 0.31
N LEU A 407 -22.63 -6.81 -0.66
CA LEU A 407 -22.38 -8.17 -1.16
C LEU A 407 -21.71 -9.06 -0.11
N VAL A 408 -20.68 -8.55 0.57
CA VAL A 408 -20.00 -9.29 1.64
C VAL A 408 -20.99 -9.58 2.77
N ALA A 409 -21.77 -8.59 3.20
CA ALA A 409 -22.80 -8.78 4.22
C ALA A 409 -23.84 -9.83 3.80
N TYR A 410 -24.32 -9.77 2.55
CA TYR A 410 -25.31 -10.70 2.01
C TYR A 410 -24.78 -12.14 1.93
N LEU A 411 -23.55 -12.34 1.47
CA LEU A 411 -22.95 -13.67 1.36
C LEU A 411 -22.63 -14.27 2.73
N LEU A 412 -22.15 -13.44 3.68
CA LEU A 412 -21.89 -13.89 5.05
C LEU A 412 -23.16 -14.31 5.80
N GLN A 413 -24.32 -13.71 5.50
CA GLN A 413 -25.61 -14.10 6.08
C GLN A 413 -26.08 -15.50 5.66
N HIS A 414 -25.54 -16.06 4.57
CA HIS A 414 -25.97 -17.33 3.98
C HIS A 414 -24.82 -18.37 3.94
N ALA A 415 -23.77 -18.17 4.73
CA ALA A 415 -22.54 -18.96 4.65
C ALA A 415 -22.56 -20.23 5.52
N GLU A 416 -22.65 -21.41 4.91
CA GLU A 416 -22.35 -22.69 5.57
C GLU A 416 -20.84 -23.04 5.51
N ASN A 417 -20.11 -22.58 4.49
CA ASN A 417 -18.66 -22.79 4.34
C ASN A 417 -17.95 -21.52 3.85
N ARG A 418 -17.36 -20.77 4.80
CA ARG A 418 -16.73 -19.47 4.55
C ARG A 418 -15.53 -19.52 3.59
N GLN A 419 -14.83 -20.65 3.46
CA GLN A 419 -13.59 -20.70 2.65
C GLN A 419 -13.88 -20.92 1.16
N ARG A 420 -14.89 -21.74 0.82
CA ARG A 420 -15.28 -21.99 -0.58
C ARG A 420 -15.96 -20.77 -1.22
N GLN A 421 -16.77 -20.05 -0.44
CA GLN A 421 -17.41 -18.82 -0.90
C GLN A 421 -16.41 -17.67 -1.09
N ARG A 422 -15.28 -17.67 -0.35
CA ARG A 422 -14.19 -16.70 -0.54
C ARG A 422 -13.53 -16.80 -1.92
N ASP A 423 -13.37 -17.99 -2.47
CA ASP A 423 -12.76 -18.18 -3.80
C ASP A 423 -13.76 -17.86 -4.93
N ALA A 424 -15.05 -18.07 -4.69
CA ALA A 424 -16.10 -17.75 -5.67
C ALA A 424 -16.29 -16.23 -5.84
N LEU A 425 -16.08 -15.45 -4.78
CA LEU A 425 -16.14 -13.99 -4.79
C LEU A 425 -15.27 -13.36 -5.89
N ASP A 426 -14.02 -13.81 -6.05
CA ASP A 426 -13.07 -13.20 -7.01
C ASP A 426 -13.59 -13.29 -8.45
N HIS A 427 -14.20 -14.43 -8.79
CA HIS A 427 -14.80 -14.66 -10.10
C HIS A 427 -16.05 -13.80 -10.32
N PHE A 428 -16.90 -13.74 -9.30
CA PHE A 428 -18.15 -13.01 -9.31
C PHE A 428 -17.99 -11.50 -9.45
N PHE A 429 -16.99 -10.91 -8.78
CA PHE A 429 -16.70 -9.50 -8.89
C PHE A 429 -16.24 -9.09 -10.30
N ALA A 430 -15.50 -9.97 -10.99
CA ALA A 430 -15.08 -9.76 -12.37
C ALA A 430 -16.27 -9.79 -13.35
N ASP A 431 -17.26 -10.64 -13.08
CA ASP A 431 -18.47 -10.73 -13.91
C ASP A 431 -19.45 -9.58 -13.63
N MET A 432 -19.64 -9.17 -12.36
CA MET A 432 -20.48 -8.00 -12.03
C MET A 432 -20.01 -6.73 -12.74
N ALA A 433 -18.70 -6.52 -12.86
CA ALA A 433 -18.11 -5.35 -13.54
C ALA A 433 -18.50 -5.22 -15.02
N ARG A 434 -19.06 -6.27 -15.63
CA ARG A 434 -19.58 -6.25 -17.01
C ARG A 434 -21.03 -5.74 -17.09
N TYR A 435 -21.75 -5.77 -15.98
CA TYR A 435 -23.18 -5.42 -15.91
C TYR A 435 -23.44 -4.08 -15.21
N ILE A 436 -22.52 -3.59 -14.40
CA ILE A 436 -22.64 -2.28 -13.77
C ILE A 436 -21.63 -1.29 -14.38
N VAL A 437 -22.12 -0.14 -14.80
CA VAL A 437 -21.34 0.94 -15.39
C VAL A 437 -21.53 2.19 -14.53
N VAL A 438 -20.44 2.81 -14.10
CA VAL A 438 -20.47 4.12 -13.46
C VAL A 438 -19.84 5.11 -14.42
N SER A 439 -20.58 6.17 -14.76
CA SER A 439 -20.20 7.18 -15.74
C SER A 439 -20.32 8.58 -15.13
N ALA A 440 -19.44 9.48 -15.56
CA ALA A 440 -19.58 10.91 -15.38
C ALA A 440 -19.73 11.54 -16.78
N PRO A 441 -20.56 12.58 -16.94
CA PRO A 441 -20.71 13.28 -18.21
C PRO A 441 -19.42 13.97 -18.67
#